data_AF-N6WC40-F1
#
_entry.id   AF-N6WC40-F1
#
_cell.length_a   1.000
_cell.length_b   1.000
_cell.length_c   1.000
_cell.angle_alpha   90.00
_cell.angle_beta   90.00
_cell.angle_gamma   90.00
#
_symmetry.space_group_name_H-M   'P 1'
#
loop_
_entity.id
_entity.type
_entity.pdbx_description
1 polymer ?
#
loop_
_entity_poly.entity_id
_entity_poly.type
_entity_poly.pdbx_seq_one_letter_code
_entity_poly.pdbx_strand_id
1 'polypeptide(L)' 'MSDKPSVEELDPEQQTRIQRAPLPTPATLRHRRNKIYQLGKFIVMNLRIMDIVLREKLAK' A
#
# COMPACT_ATOMS: atom_id res chain seq x y z
N MET A 1 -8.59 -11.41 -28.19
CA MET A 1 -8.13 -10.01 -28.24
C MET A 1 -8.13 -9.50 -26.80
N SER A 2 -6.98 -9.07 -26.30
CA SER A 2 -6.82 -8.62 -24.91
C SER A 2 -7.37 -7.21 -24.78
N ASP A 3 -8.57 -7.09 -24.25
CA ASP A 3 -9.26 -5.83 -23.96
C ASP A 3 -8.61 -5.20 -22.71
N LYS A 4 -7.44 -4.58 -22.91
CA LYS A 4 -6.78 -3.78 -21.88
C LYS A 4 -7.23 -2.33 -22.11
N PRO A 5 -7.91 -1.68 -21.16
CA PRO A 5 -8.26 -0.28 -21.33
C PRO A 5 -6.99 0.52 -21.56
N SER A 6 -6.98 1.35 -22.62
CA SER A 6 -5.96 2.38 -22.80
C SER A 6 -6.03 3.35 -21.62
N VAL A 7 -4.93 4.03 -21.33
CA VAL A 7 -4.74 4.91 -20.16
C VAL A 7 -5.79 6.04 -20.05
N GLU A 8 -6.66 6.21 -21.04
CA GLU A 8 -7.60 7.33 -21.20
C GLU A 8 -9.01 7.06 -20.66
N GLU A 9 -9.40 5.81 -20.40
CA GLU A 9 -10.70 5.51 -19.75
C GLU A 9 -10.49 4.65 -18.51
N LEU A 10 -10.54 5.31 -17.34
CA LEU A 10 -10.66 4.61 -16.06
C LEU A 10 -12.07 3.99 -15.97
N ASP A 11 -12.11 2.71 -15.56
CA ASP A 11 -13.35 2.05 -15.14
C ASP A 11 -14.11 2.96 -14.14
N PRO A 12 -15.42 3.22 -14.33
CA PRO A 12 -16.19 4.13 -13.47
C PRO A 12 -16.10 3.79 -11.97
N GLU A 13 -15.93 2.51 -11.62
CA GLU A 13 -15.68 2.12 -10.24
C GLU A 13 -14.32 2.62 -9.73
N GLN A 14 -13.26 2.47 -10.53
CA GLN A 14 -11.92 2.92 -10.20
C GLN A 14 -11.87 4.44 -10.08
N GLN A 15 -12.53 5.16 -10.99
CA GLN A 15 -12.61 6.61 -10.94
C GLN A 15 -13.31 7.08 -9.66
N THR A 16 -14.40 6.42 -9.25
CA THR A 16 -15.10 6.72 -8.00
C THR A 16 -14.21 6.48 -6.77
N ARG A 17 -13.40 5.41 -6.78
CA ARG A 17 -12.44 5.11 -5.70
C ARG A 17 -11.33 6.17 -5.62
N ILE A 18 -10.82 6.61 -6.77
CA ILE A 18 -9.79 7.67 -6.84
C ILE A 18 -10.34 9.01 -6.34
N GLN A 19 -11.57 9.37 -6.73
CA GLN A 19 -12.22 10.60 -6.26
C GLN A 19 -12.44 10.63 -4.75
N ARG A 20 -12.70 9.47 -4.14
CA ARG A 20 -12.86 9.33 -2.68
C ARG A 20 -11.53 9.28 -1.91
N ALA A 21 -10.40 9.14 -2.60
CA ALA A 21 -9.12 9.05 -1.94
C ALA A 21 -8.78 10.40 -1.28
N PRO A 22 -8.40 10.41 0.01
CA PRO A 22 -8.02 11.64 0.67
C PRO A 22 -6.79 12.24 -0.04
N LEU A 23 -6.84 13.53 -0.34
CA LEU A 23 -5.70 14.26 -0.89
C LEU A 23 -4.52 14.19 0.09
N PRO A 24 -3.27 14.07 -0.41
CA PRO A 24 -2.10 14.01 0.45
C PRO A 24 -1.99 15.30 1.26
N THR A 25 -2.13 15.21 2.57
CA THR A 25 -1.94 16.36 3.48
C THR A 25 -0.45 16.59 3.74
N PRO A 26 -0.04 17.81 4.11
CA PRO A 26 1.37 18.10 4.46
C PRO A 26 1.93 17.16 5.54
N ALA A 27 1.10 16.75 6.50
CA ALA A 27 1.46 15.78 7.53
C ALA A 27 1.80 14.41 6.91
N THR A 28 0.94 13.87 6.04
CA THR A 28 1.19 12.56 5.38
C THR A 28 2.46 12.59 4.52
N LEU A 29 2.72 13.71 3.84
CA LEU A 29 3.94 13.90 3.04
C LEU A 29 5.21 13.96 3.90
N ARG A 30 5.15 14.61 5.07
CA ARG A 30 6.27 14.67 6.01
C ARG A 30 6.66 13.28 6.52
N HIS A 31 5.68 12.46 6.89
CA HIS A 31 5.93 11.07 7.28
C HIS A 31 6.50 10.24 6.14
N ARG A 32 6.01 10.43 4.90
CA ARG A 32 6.51 9.74 3.72
C ARG A 32 7.97 10.09 3.38
N ARG A 33 8.39 11.34 3.60
CA ARG A 33 9.76 11.82 3.33
C ARG A 33 10.76 11.46 4.44
N ASN A 34 10.30 11.17 5.65
CA ASN A 34 11.17 10.84 6.76
C ASN A 34 11.78 9.43 6.60
N LYS A 35 13.06 9.36 6.26
CA LYS A 35 13.79 8.10 6.03
C LYS A 35 13.83 7.20 7.28
N ILE A 36 13.95 7.78 8.47
CA ILE A 36 13.98 7.02 9.73
C ILE A 36 12.63 6.36 9.99
N TYR A 37 11.55 7.12 9.80
CA TYR A 37 10.18 6.59 9.93
C TYR A 37 9.89 5.48 8.91
N GLN A 38 10.37 5.63 7.67
CA GLN A 38 10.21 4.62 6.63
C GLN A 38 11.03 3.36 6.91
N LEU A 39 12.25 3.50 7.44
CA LEU A 39 13.08 2.37 7.87
C LEU A 39 12.44 1.60 9.02
N GLY A 40 11.89 2.31 10.02
CA GLY A 40 11.15 1.68 11.12
C GLY A 40 9.94 0.88 10.60
N LYS A 41 9.14 1.47 9.69
CA LYS A 41 8.04 0.76 9.04
C LYS A 41 8.50 -0.47 8.25
N PHE A 42 9.62 -0.39 7.54
CA PHE A 42 10.18 -1.52 6.81
C PHE A 42 10.52 -2.67 7.76
N ILE A 43 11.21 -2.39 8.87
CA ILE A 43 11.56 -3.41 9.87
C ILE A 43 10.30 -4.07 10.45
N VAL A 44 9.33 -3.26 10.90
CA VAL A 44 8.07 -3.78 11.49
C VAL A 44 7.29 -4.64 10.51
N MET A 45 7.22 -4.24 9.23
CA MET A 45 6.57 -5.04 8.18
C MET A 45 7.23 -6.41 8.03
N ASN A 46 8.55 -6.47 7.95
CA ASN A 46 9.27 -7.72 7.80
C ASN A 46 9.13 -8.62 9.04
N LEU A 47 9.18 -8.05 10.24
CA LEU A 47 8.93 -8.80 11.48
C LEU A 47 7.52 -9.37 11.54
N ARG A 48 6.51 -8.62 11.08
CA ARG A 48 5.13 -9.11 11.01
C ARG A 48 4.98 -10.26 10.02
N ILE A 49 5.60 -10.17 8.85
CA ILE A 49 5.61 -11.26 7.87
C ILE A 49 6.29 -12.50 8.49
N MET A 50 7.42 -12.32 9.16
CA MET A 50 8.12 -13.41 9.85
C MET A 50 7.24 -14.06 10.91
N ASP A 51 6.54 -13.27 11.75
CA ASP A 51 5.62 -13.80 12.77
C ASP A 51 4.48 -14.63 12.13
N ILE A 52 3.89 -14.13 11.04
CA ILE A 52 2.86 -14.88 10.30
C ILE A 52 3.42 -16.21 9.77
N VAL A 53 4.59 -16.19 9.15
CA VAL A 53 5.23 -17.40 8.60
C VAL A 53 5.61 -18.38 9.70
N LEU A 54 6.15 -17.91 10.83
CA LEU A 54 6.51 -18.76 11.96
C LEU A 54 5.25 -19.39 12.57
N ARG A 55 4.17 -18.63 12.76
CA ARG A 55 2.89 -19.16 13.23
C ARG A 55 2.32 -20.21 12.28
N GLU A 56 2.36 -19.96 10.98
CA GLU A 56 1.90 -20.93 9.97
C GLU A 56 2.72 -22.22 10.00
N LYS A 57 4.05 -22.11 10.17
CA LYS A 57 4.94 -23.28 10.26
C LYS A 57 4.82 -24.05 11.57
N LEU A 58 4.52 -23.38 12.68
CA LEU A 58 4.35 -23.99 14.00
C LEU A 58 2.93 -24.56 14.21
N ALA A 59 1.95 -24.08 13.45
CA ALA A 59 0.58 -24.60 13.46
C ALA A 59 0.40 -25.87 12.59
N LYS A 60 1.46 -26.29 11.89
CA LYS A 60 1.58 -27.58 11.20
C LYS A 60 2.35 -28.57 12.07
#